data_AF-A0ABD1IJM6-F1
#
_entry.id   AF-A0ABD1IJM6-F1
#
_cell.length_a   1.000
_cell.length_b   1.000
_cell.length_c   1.000
_cell.angle_alpha   90.00
_cell.angle_beta   90.00
_cell.angle_gamma   90.00
#
_symmetry.space_group_name_H-M   'P 1'
#
loop_
_entity.id
_entity.type
_entity.pdbx_description
1 polymer ?
#
loop_
_entity_poly.entity_id
_entity_poly.type
_entity_poly.pdbx_seq_one_letter_code
_entity_poly.pdbx_strand_id
1 'polypeptide(L)'
;MACAFTFWTCFSLRNEYAKVAEMRLHYLALINCRPDQFTVLVRNVPPDQDESVSEAVEHFFLVNHPDHYQTHQVVINANKLEKLVQEKKSKKNWLDYYQLKFERKQSRPMTKTGFLGLCGEKVDAIDHQIAEIDRLTKEIAEERKRVKSDPKCIMPAAFVSFKTRWGAAVCAQTQQSRNPTLWLTDWASEPRDVYWDNLAIPYVSLTIRKLIVTVAFFFLTFFFVIPVTFVQSLANIEGIEKRAPFLEPIIEVYVFMPVIL
;
A
#
# COMPACT_ATOMS: atom_id res chain seq x y z
N MET A 1 -15.28 41.90 6.21
CA MET A 1 -15.60 40.82 5.23
C MET A 1 -14.89 39.51 5.52
N ALA A 2 -13.55 39.49 5.73
CA ALA A 2 -12.83 38.26 6.05
C ALA A 2 -13.37 37.48 7.27
N CYS A 3 -13.70 38.17 8.37
CA CYS A 3 -14.30 37.54 9.54
C CYS A 3 -15.70 36.97 9.25
N ALA A 4 -16.48 37.62 8.38
CA ALA A 4 -17.80 37.16 7.99
C ALA A 4 -17.72 35.89 7.13
N PHE A 5 -16.78 35.83 6.19
CA PHE A 5 -16.52 34.61 5.40
C PHE A 5 -16.03 33.47 6.28
N THR A 6 -15.06 33.73 7.16
CA THR A 6 -14.53 32.70 8.07
C THR A 6 -15.63 32.17 8.98
N PHE A 7 -16.44 33.06 9.56
CA PHE A 7 -17.57 32.68 10.39
C PHE A 7 -18.58 31.83 9.61
N TRP A 8 -18.95 32.25 8.41
CA TRP A 8 -19.87 31.49 7.54
C TRP A 8 -19.30 30.12 7.19
N THR A 9 -18.04 30.03 6.78
CA THR A 9 -17.37 28.77 6.46
C THR A 9 -17.30 27.84 7.67
N CYS A 10 -16.90 28.33 8.84
CA CYS A 10 -16.89 27.54 10.07
C CYS A 10 -18.30 27.05 10.45
N PHE A 11 -19.31 27.90 10.30
CA PHE A 11 -20.70 27.54 10.54
C PHE A 11 -21.18 26.45 9.58
N SER A 12 -20.95 26.61 8.27
CA SER A 12 -21.28 25.59 7.27
C SER A 12 -20.54 24.27 7.51
N LEU A 13 -19.23 24.33 7.78
CA LEU A 13 -18.43 23.13 8.07
C LEU A 13 -18.90 22.40 9.32
N ARG A 14 -19.28 23.14 10.38
CA ARG A 14 -19.84 22.53 11.60
C ARG A 14 -21.13 21.78 11.30
N ASN A 15 -22.03 22.37 10.51
CA ASN A 15 -23.31 21.74 10.17
C ASN A 15 -23.12 20.51 9.29
N GLU A 16 -22.26 20.59 8.27
CA GLU A 16 -21.94 19.44 7.42
C GLU A 16 -21.24 18.34 8.21
N TYR A 17 -20.32 18.69 9.12
CA TYR A 17 -19.65 17.71 9.96
C TYR A 17 -20.63 16.96 10.87
N ALA A 18 -21.59 17.67 11.48
CA ALA A 18 -22.63 17.06 12.30
C ALA A 18 -23.50 16.08 11.47
N LYS A 19 -23.89 16.48 10.26
CA LYS A 19 -24.66 15.65 9.33
C LYS A 19 -23.88 14.40 8.91
N VAL A 20 -22.61 14.53 8.54
CA VAL A 20 -21.74 13.41 8.17
C VAL A 20 -21.52 12.46 9.36
N ALA A 21 -21.36 13.00 10.57
CA ALA A 21 -21.23 12.19 11.78
C ALA A 21 -22.50 11.37 12.07
N GLU A 22 -23.69 11.97 11.94
CA GLU A 22 -24.98 11.29 12.09
C GLU A 22 -25.14 10.18 11.05
N MET A 23 -24.89 10.50 9.76
CA MET A 23 -24.93 9.52 8.67
C MET A 23 -23.97 8.36 8.92
N ARG A 24 -22.76 8.63 9.44
CA ARG A 24 -21.78 7.60 9.78
C ARG A 24 -22.26 6.70 10.91
N LEU A 25 -22.82 7.25 12.00
CA LEU A 25 -23.33 6.47 13.12
C LEU A 25 -24.51 5.59 12.69
N HIS A 26 -25.44 6.15 11.92
CA HIS A 26 -26.57 5.41 11.36
C HIS A 26 -26.09 4.27 10.44
N TYR A 27 -25.11 4.54 9.57
CA TYR A 27 -24.52 3.51 8.71
C TYR A 27 -23.84 2.39 9.51
N LEU A 28 -23.06 2.74 10.55
CA LEU A 28 -22.39 1.76 11.40
C LEU A 28 -23.36 0.88 12.21
N ALA A 29 -24.54 1.41 12.55
CA ALA A 29 -25.58 0.62 13.22
C ALA A 29 -26.26 -0.37 12.26
N LEU A 30 -26.36 -0.03 10.97
CA LEU A 30 -27.04 -0.84 9.95
C LEU A 30 -26.14 -1.84 9.22
N ILE A 31 -24.82 -1.63 9.23
CA ILE A 31 -23.90 -2.47 8.46
C ILE A 31 -23.92 -3.93 8.97
N ASN A 32 -23.82 -4.85 8.01
CA ASN A 32 -23.72 -6.28 8.30
C ASN A 32 -22.45 -6.64 9.08
N CYS A 33 -22.46 -7.82 9.70
CA CYS A 33 -21.28 -8.35 10.38
C CYS A 33 -20.12 -8.48 9.40
N ARG A 34 -19.01 -7.81 9.72
CA ARG A 34 -17.75 -7.88 8.99
C ARG A 34 -16.61 -8.20 9.95
N PRO A 35 -15.53 -8.87 9.50
CA PRO A 35 -14.46 -9.33 10.37
C PRO A 35 -13.64 -8.20 11.02
N ASP A 36 -13.59 -7.01 10.40
CA ASP A 36 -12.94 -5.80 10.92
C ASP A 36 -13.52 -5.36 12.29
N GLN A 37 -14.81 -5.59 12.51
CA GLN A 37 -15.49 -5.21 13.76
C GLN A 37 -15.13 -6.09 14.95
N PHE A 38 -14.60 -7.29 14.69
CA PHE A 38 -14.28 -8.30 15.71
C PHE A 38 -12.77 -8.52 15.85
N THR A 39 -11.96 -7.94 14.96
CA THR A 39 -10.54 -8.25 14.87
C THR A 39 -9.70 -7.01 15.14
N VAL A 40 -8.67 -7.19 15.96
CA VAL A 40 -7.69 -6.18 16.31
C VAL A 40 -6.33 -6.62 15.78
N LEU A 41 -5.61 -5.71 15.14
CA LEU A 41 -4.23 -5.92 14.74
C LEU A 41 -3.33 -5.58 15.92
N VAL A 42 -2.64 -6.58 16.42
CA VAL A 42 -1.64 -6.46 17.48
C VAL A 42 -0.26 -6.40 16.82
N ARG A 43 0.55 -5.40 17.18
CA ARG A 43 1.92 -5.23 16.67
C ARG A 43 2.91 -5.10 17.82
N ASN A 44 4.16 -5.40 17.52
CA ASN A 44 5.29 -5.31 18.45
C ASN A 44 5.07 -6.18 19.70
N VAL A 45 4.71 -7.44 19.47
CA VAL A 45 4.72 -8.48 20.51
C VAL A 45 6.16 -8.64 21.00
N PRO A 46 6.42 -8.58 22.32
CA PRO A 46 7.76 -8.71 22.85
C PRO A 46 8.35 -10.09 22.48
N PRO A 47 9.64 -10.15 22.09
CA PRO A 47 10.29 -11.44 21.85
C PRO A 47 10.51 -12.17 23.17
N ASP A 48 10.15 -13.44 23.20
CA ASP A 48 10.48 -14.38 24.28
C ASP A 48 11.48 -15.44 23.74
N GLN A 49 12.32 -15.98 24.63
CA GLN A 49 13.24 -17.08 24.30
C GLN A 49 12.54 -18.43 24.32
N ASP A 50 11.53 -18.57 25.18
CA ASP A 50 10.88 -19.86 25.45
C ASP A 50 9.54 -20.02 24.71
N GLU A 51 8.82 -18.92 24.46
CA GLU A 51 7.51 -18.92 23.82
C GLU A 51 7.55 -18.42 22.36
N SER A 52 6.79 -19.07 21.49
CA SER A 52 6.52 -18.55 20.15
C SER A 52 5.59 -17.33 20.21
N VAL A 53 5.59 -16.51 19.16
CA VAL A 53 4.67 -15.35 19.06
C VAL A 53 3.20 -15.77 19.20
N SER A 54 2.86 -16.98 18.71
CA SER A 54 1.50 -17.52 18.81
C SER A 54 1.12 -17.78 20.28
N GLU A 55 1.99 -18.48 21.01
CA GLU A 55 1.78 -18.83 22.42
C GLU A 55 1.76 -17.58 23.29
N ALA A 56 2.67 -16.64 23.06
CA ALA A 56 2.70 -15.37 23.78
C ALA A 56 1.42 -14.56 23.60
N VAL A 57 0.87 -14.50 22.38
CA VAL A 57 -0.40 -13.83 22.08
C VAL A 57 -1.55 -14.56 22.77
N GLU A 58 -1.62 -15.88 22.66
CA GLU A 58 -2.66 -16.68 23.29
C GLU A 58 -2.67 -16.50 24.82
N HIS A 59 -1.52 -16.66 25.47
CA HIS A 59 -1.36 -16.47 26.90
C HIS A 59 -1.75 -15.05 27.33
N PHE A 60 -1.26 -14.02 26.63
CA PHE A 60 -1.59 -12.63 26.94
C PHE A 60 -3.09 -12.34 26.89
N PHE A 61 -3.78 -12.81 25.84
CA PHE A 61 -5.21 -12.50 25.67
C PHE A 61 -6.12 -13.39 26.50
N LEU A 62 -5.72 -14.61 26.84
CA LEU A 62 -6.45 -15.45 27.79
C LEU A 62 -6.42 -14.88 29.20
N VAL A 63 -5.29 -14.29 29.62
CA VAL A 63 -5.17 -13.68 30.96
C VAL A 63 -5.89 -12.34 31.04
N ASN A 64 -5.73 -11.47 30.03
CA ASN A 64 -6.27 -10.11 30.07
C ASN A 64 -7.70 -9.98 29.56
N HIS A 65 -8.15 -10.87 28.66
CA HIS A 65 -9.47 -10.82 28.01
C HIS A 65 -10.16 -12.21 27.97
N PRO A 66 -10.28 -12.93 29.10
CA PRO A 66 -10.66 -14.35 29.15
C PRO A 66 -12.01 -14.66 28.47
N ASP A 67 -13.03 -13.83 28.74
CA ASP A 67 -14.39 -14.10 28.26
C ASP A 67 -14.62 -13.69 26.80
N HIS A 68 -13.76 -12.81 26.27
CA HIS A 68 -13.94 -12.18 24.96
C HIS A 68 -13.00 -12.72 23.89
N TYR A 69 -11.85 -13.26 24.25
CA TYR A 69 -10.92 -13.86 23.32
C TYR A 69 -11.56 -15.04 22.55
N GLN A 70 -11.36 -15.09 21.23
CA GLN A 70 -11.87 -16.17 20.37
C GLN A 70 -10.75 -16.95 19.68
N THR A 71 -9.87 -16.25 18.97
CA THR A 71 -8.77 -16.86 18.21
C THR A 71 -7.77 -15.80 17.80
N HIS A 72 -6.61 -16.22 17.31
CA HIS A 72 -5.62 -15.34 16.73
C HIS A 72 -4.99 -15.96 15.47
N GLN A 73 -4.52 -15.09 14.59
CA GLN A 73 -3.77 -15.45 13.39
C GLN A 73 -2.48 -14.63 13.36
N VAL A 74 -1.34 -15.30 13.49
CA VAL A 74 -0.04 -14.64 13.44
C VAL A 74 0.27 -14.18 12.01
N VAL A 75 0.92 -13.02 11.89
CA VAL A 75 1.38 -12.46 10.62
C VAL A 75 2.65 -13.18 10.17
N ILE A 76 2.65 -13.62 8.92
CA ILE A 76 3.78 -14.32 8.32
C ILE A 76 4.36 -13.46 7.19
N ASN A 77 5.68 -13.30 7.16
CA ASN A 77 6.40 -12.66 6.08
C ASN A 77 6.42 -13.55 4.84
N ALA A 78 5.46 -13.31 3.95
CA ALA A 78 5.28 -14.02 2.70
C ALA A 78 5.70 -13.19 1.47
N ASN A 79 6.47 -12.10 1.64
CA ASN A 79 6.73 -11.14 0.55
C ASN A 79 7.46 -11.78 -0.65
N LYS A 80 8.39 -12.72 -0.41
CA LYS A 80 9.05 -13.48 -1.50
C LYS A 80 8.06 -14.39 -2.22
N LEU A 81 7.21 -15.08 -1.46
CA LEU A 81 6.18 -15.98 -2.00
C LEU A 81 5.16 -15.19 -2.84
N GLU A 82 4.72 -14.02 -2.37
CA GLU A 82 3.82 -13.15 -3.10
C GLU A 82 4.44 -12.72 -4.43
N LYS A 83 5.71 -12.28 -4.44
CA LYS A 83 6.41 -11.91 -5.68
C LYS A 83 6.43 -13.04 -6.71
N LEU A 84 6.76 -14.27 -6.28
CA LEU A 84 6.75 -15.43 -7.17
C LEU A 84 5.35 -15.76 -7.71
N VAL A 85 4.31 -15.64 -6.86
CA VAL A 85 2.92 -15.84 -7.28
C VAL A 85 2.47 -14.78 -8.28
N GLN A 86 2.83 -13.51 -8.07
CA GLN A 86 2.53 -12.42 -9.00
C GLN A 86 3.27 -12.59 -10.33
N GLU A 87 4.54 -12.99 -10.28
CA GLU A 87 5.31 -13.32 -11.49
C GLU A 87 4.66 -14.46 -12.27
N LYS A 88 4.27 -15.56 -11.60
CA LYS A 88 3.54 -16.66 -12.23
C LYS A 88 2.24 -16.21 -12.89
N LYS A 89 1.47 -15.31 -12.24
CA LYS A 89 0.25 -14.73 -12.84
C LYS A 89 0.58 -13.92 -14.09
N SER A 90 1.64 -13.10 -14.06
CA SER A 90 2.10 -12.34 -15.23
C SER A 90 2.50 -13.25 -16.39
N LYS A 91 3.27 -14.31 -16.12
CA LYS A 91 3.66 -15.32 -17.13
C LYS A 91 2.46 -16.05 -17.70
N LYS A 92 1.45 -16.37 -16.87
CA LYS A 92 0.19 -16.95 -17.33
C LYS A 92 -0.56 -16.01 -18.28
N ASN A 93 -0.66 -14.72 -17.96
CA ASN A 93 -1.27 -13.75 -18.87
C ASN A 93 -0.53 -13.66 -20.22
N TRP A 94 0.81 -13.76 -20.21
CA TRP A 94 1.60 -13.83 -21.43
C TRP A 94 1.37 -15.12 -22.22
N LEU A 95 1.26 -16.27 -21.54
CA LEU A 95 0.90 -17.54 -22.16
C LEU A 95 -0.45 -17.44 -22.87
N ASP A 96 -1.48 -16.90 -22.20
CA ASP A 96 -2.81 -16.69 -22.76
C ASP A 96 -2.73 -15.77 -24.00
N TYR A 97 -1.94 -14.69 -23.95
CA TYR A 97 -1.68 -13.83 -25.11
C TYR A 97 -1.08 -14.58 -26.30
N TYR A 98 -0.05 -15.42 -26.06
CA TYR A 98 0.60 -16.17 -27.13
C TYR A 98 -0.29 -17.27 -27.71
N GLN A 99 -1.12 -17.91 -26.89
CA GLN A 99 -2.12 -18.88 -27.33
C GLN A 99 -3.18 -18.23 -28.22
N LEU A 100 -3.77 -17.10 -27.79
CA LEU A 100 -4.71 -16.33 -28.61
C LEU A 100 -4.09 -15.86 -29.93
N LYS A 101 -2.80 -15.49 -29.92
CA LYS A 101 -2.08 -15.10 -31.14
C LYS A 101 -1.86 -16.29 -32.08
N PHE A 102 -1.56 -17.46 -31.53
CA PHE A 102 -1.42 -18.70 -32.28
C PHE A 102 -2.76 -19.12 -32.92
N GLU A 103 -3.86 -19.10 -32.16
CA GLU A 103 -5.20 -19.41 -32.68
C GLU A 103 -5.60 -18.53 -33.87
N ARG A 104 -5.25 -17.23 -33.81
CA ARG A 104 -5.57 -16.28 -34.88
C ARG A 104 -4.74 -16.44 -36.15
N LYS A 105 -3.43 -16.68 -36.01
CA LYS A 105 -2.48 -16.69 -37.15
C LYS A 105 -2.07 -18.09 -37.60
N GLN A 106 -2.44 -19.13 -36.85
CA GLN A 106 -2.04 -20.53 -37.01
C GLN A 106 -0.51 -20.77 -37.11
N SER A 107 0.29 -19.77 -36.74
CA SER A 107 1.76 -19.82 -36.77
C SER A 107 2.29 -19.62 -35.37
N ARG A 108 3.20 -20.50 -34.94
CA ARG A 108 3.75 -20.51 -33.58
C ARG A 108 4.58 -19.24 -33.33
N PRO A 109 4.24 -18.44 -32.30
CA PRO A 109 4.97 -17.21 -32.03
C PRO A 109 6.36 -17.53 -31.45
N MET A 110 7.40 -17.02 -32.10
CA MET A 110 8.77 -17.12 -31.61
C MET A 110 9.13 -15.90 -30.78
N THR A 111 9.79 -16.09 -29.64
CA THR A 111 10.36 -15.03 -28.81
C THR A 111 11.87 -15.18 -28.72
N LYS A 112 12.58 -14.09 -28.40
CA LYS A 112 14.00 -14.15 -28.03
C LYS A 112 14.13 -14.10 -26.52
N THR A 113 15.11 -14.84 -25.97
CA THR A 113 15.30 -15.00 -24.52
C THR A 113 15.97 -13.82 -23.81
N GLY A 114 16.65 -12.91 -24.51
CA GLY A 114 17.44 -11.84 -23.91
C GLY A 114 16.68 -10.54 -23.64
N PHE A 115 17.44 -9.53 -23.21
CA PHE A 115 16.93 -8.24 -22.73
C PHE A 115 15.96 -7.58 -23.71
N LEU A 116 14.74 -7.31 -23.25
CA LEU A 116 13.64 -6.70 -24.02
C LEU A 116 13.31 -7.43 -25.35
N GLY A 117 13.68 -8.70 -25.49
CA GLY A 117 13.48 -9.47 -26.73
C GLY A 117 14.42 -9.09 -27.88
N LEU A 118 15.50 -8.34 -27.62
CA LEU A 118 16.44 -7.86 -28.65
C LEU A 118 17.56 -8.86 -28.94
N CYS A 119 18.12 -9.46 -27.90
CA CYS A 119 19.24 -10.41 -27.98
C CYS A 119 18.80 -11.82 -27.57
N GLY A 120 19.58 -12.85 -27.96
CA GLY A 120 19.36 -14.24 -27.54
C GLY A 120 18.76 -15.16 -28.61
N GLU A 121 18.68 -16.44 -28.24
CA GLU A 121 18.16 -17.52 -29.09
C GLU A 121 16.66 -17.37 -29.33
N LYS A 122 16.22 -17.69 -30.56
CA LYS A 122 14.80 -17.71 -30.92
C LYS A 122 14.18 -19.03 -30.43
N VAL A 123 13.32 -18.94 -29.45
CA VAL A 123 12.60 -20.08 -28.85
C VAL A 123 11.10 -19.95 -29.09
N ASP A 124 10.38 -21.06 -29.04
CA ASP A 124 8.92 -21.06 -29.05
C ASP A 124 8.41 -20.34 -27.79
N ALA A 125 7.60 -19.30 -27.98
CA ALA A 125 7.14 -18.48 -26.88
C ALA A 125 6.18 -19.24 -25.95
N ILE A 126 5.33 -20.13 -26.49
CA ILE A 126 4.35 -20.88 -25.71
C ILE A 126 5.08 -21.89 -24.82
N ASP A 127 5.94 -22.71 -25.43
CA ASP A 127 6.67 -23.75 -24.70
C ASP A 127 7.63 -23.14 -23.66
N HIS A 128 8.25 -22.00 -23.98
CA HIS A 128 9.06 -21.24 -23.04
C HIS A 128 8.27 -20.72 -21.83
N GLN A 129 7.09 -20.13 -22.04
CA GLN A 129 6.25 -19.67 -20.92
C GLN A 129 5.74 -20.85 -20.07
N ILE A 130 5.39 -21.99 -20.68
CA ILE A 130 4.98 -23.20 -19.96
C ILE A 130 6.11 -23.69 -19.06
N ALA A 131 7.33 -23.80 -19.59
CA ALA A 131 8.50 -24.21 -18.82
C ALA A 131 8.78 -23.25 -17.64
N GLU A 132 8.66 -21.94 -17.87
CA GLU A 132 8.85 -20.93 -16.82
C GLU A 132 7.76 -21.00 -15.73
N ILE A 133 6.51 -21.26 -16.12
CA ILE A 133 5.41 -21.47 -15.18
C ILE A 133 5.64 -22.73 -14.33
N ASP A 134 6.16 -23.81 -14.92
CA ASP A 134 6.51 -25.03 -14.18
C ASP A 134 7.66 -24.76 -13.19
N ARG A 135 8.72 -24.06 -13.61
CA ARG A 135 9.82 -23.62 -12.74
C ARG A 135 9.29 -22.82 -11.55
N LEU A 136 8.48 -21.78 -11.81
CA LEU A 136 7.87 -20.95 -10.77
C LEU A 136 6.93 -21.76 -9.87
N THR A 137 6.23 -22.76 -10.39
CA THR A 137 5.35 -23.61 -9.58
C THR A 137 6.13 -24.44 -8.56
N LYS A 138 7.30 -24.98 -8.97
CA LYS A 138 8.22 -25.70 -8.08
C LYS A 138 8.78 -24.77 -7.01
N GLU A 139 9.29 -23.61 -7.41
CA GLU A 139 9.85 -22.61 -6.47
C GLU A 139 8.79 -22.11 -5.47
N ILE A 140 7.56 -21.85 -5.92
CA ILE A 140 6.43 -21.49 -5.05
C ILE A 140 6.14 -22.59 -4.02
N ALA A 141 6.19 -23.86 -4.43
CA ALA A 141 5.94 -24.98 -3.53
C ALA A 141 7.03 -25.11 -2.45
N GLU A 142 8.29 -24.90 -2.83
CA GLU A 142 9.43 -24.88 -1.91
C GLU A 142 9.34 -23.70 -0.93
N GLU A 143 9.07 -22.49 -1.43
CA GLU A 143 8.91 -21.30 -0.60
C GLU A 143 7.71 -21.40 0.35
N ARG A 144 6.60 -22.00 -0.08
CA ARG A 144 5.45 -22.28 0.81
C ARG A 144 5.82 -23.19 1.98
N LYS A 145 6.69 -24.18 1.75
CA LYS A 145 7.17 -25.05 2.83
C LYS A 145 8.07 -24.26 3.78
N ARG A 146 9.03 -23.49 3.23
CA ARG A 146 9.94 -22.64 4.01
C ARG A 146 9.21 -21.66 4.91
N VAL A 147 8.23 -20.93 4.36
CA VAL A 147 7.45 -19.92 5.10
C VAL A 147 6.64 -20.52 6.24
N LYS A 148 6.19 -21.78 6.14
CA LYS A 148 5.47 -22.48 7.21
C LYS A 148 6.40 -23.04 8.29
N SER A 149 7.63 -23.40 7.94
CA SER A 149 8.57 -24.07 8.85
C SER A 149 9.54 -23.12 9.54
N ASP A 150 9.88 -22.00 8.89
CA ASP A 150 10.91 -21.08 9.37
C ASP A 150 10.32 -20.10 10.40
N PRO A 151 10.76 -20.15 11.68
CA PRO A 151 10.29 -19.21 12.70
C PRO A 151 10.71 -17.77 12.41
N LYS A 152 11.75 -17.53 11.60
CA LYS A 152 12.17 -16.16 11.22
C LYS A 152 11.17 -15.48 10.29
N CYS A 153 10.33 -16.25 9.61
CA CYS A 153 9.25 -15.71 8.79
C CYS A 153 8.07 -15.21 9.65
N ILE A 154 8.01 -15.58 10.93
CA ILE A 154 6.95 -15.14 11.83
C ILE A 154 7.25 -13.73 12.30
N MET A 155 6.31 -12.81 12.06
CA MET A 155 6.44 -11.42 12.49
C MET A 155 5.91 -11.25 13.91
N PRO A 156 6.44 -10.30 14.71
CA PRO A 156 5.92 -9.96 16.04
C PRO A 156 4.61 -9.16 15.92
N ALA A 157 3.65 -9.69 15.16
CA ALA A 157 2.34 -9.12 14.90
C ALA A 157 1.31 -10.23 14.67
N ALA A 158 0.08 -10.01 15.11
CA ALA A 158 -1.01 -10.96 14.99
C ALA A 158 -2.35 -10.24 14.83
N PHE A 159 -3.27 -10.87 14.11
CA PHE A 159 -4.67 -10.51 14.12
C PHE A 159 -5.36 -11.28 15.24
N VAL A 160 -5.92 -10.58 16.21
CA VAL A 160 -6.62 -11.18 17.34
C VAL A 160 -8.11 -10.93 17.17
N SER A 161 -8.89 -12.00 17.13
CA SER A 161 -10.34 -11.95 16.97
C SER A 161 -11.04 -12.21 18.30
N PHE A 162 -12.10 -11.45 18.54
CA PHE A 162 -12.93 -11.49 19.74
C PHE A 162 -14.33 -12.00 19.44
N LYS A 163 -14.98 -12.60 20.44
CA LYS A 163 -16.37 -13.07 20.38
C LYS A 163 -17.37 -11.93 20.18
N THR A 164 -17.05 -10.74 20.69
CA THR A 164 -17.94 -9.58 20.70
C THR A 164 -17.26 -8.36 20.08
N ARG A 165 -18.04 -7.51 19.40
CA ARG A 165 -17.58 -6.20 18.88
C ARG A 165 -17.10 -5.29 20.01
N TRP A 166 -17.75 -5.38 21.17
CA TRP A 166 -17.38 -4.61 22.35
C TRP A 166 -15.99 -5.00 22.86
N GLY A 167 -15.68 -6.31 22.96
CA GLY A 167 -14.35 -6.77 23.37
C GLY A 167 -13.25 -6.29 22.42
N ALA A 168 -13.48 -6.35 21.12
CA ALA A 168 -12.57 -5.79 20.12
C ALA A 168 -12.40 -4.26 20.28
N ALA A 169 -13.50 -3.53 20.54
CA ALA A 169 -13.45 -2.10 20.75
C ALA A 169 -12.66 -1.69 22.00
N VAL A 170 -12.84 -2.40 23.10
CA VAL A 170 -12.10 -2.17 24.34
C VAL A 170 -10.62 -2.46 24.12
N CYS A 171 -10.28 -3.60 23.51
CA CYS A 171 -8.91 -3.95 23.20
C CYS A 171 -8.23 -2.88 22.32
N ALA A 172 -8.86 -2.47 21.21
CA ALA A 172 -8.27 -1.49 20.29
C ALA A 172 -8.10 -0.08 20.86
N GLN A 173 -8.83 0.29 21.92
CA GLN A 173 -8.82 1.63 22.50
C GLN A 173 -8.03 1.74 23.81
N THR A 174 -7.64 0.60 24.41
CA THR A 174 -6.96 0.58 25.71
C THR A 174 -5.49 0.27 25.56
N GLN A 175 -4.67 0.90 26.40
CA GLN A 175 -3.25 0.60 26.50
C GLN A 175 -3.08 -0.77 27.18
N GLN A 176 -2.51 -1.75 26.46
CA GLN A 176 -2.43 -3.14 26.93
C GLN A 176 -1.29 -3.40 27.93
N SER A 177 -0.18 -2.66 27.83
CA SER A 177 1.00 -2.89 28.67
C SER A 177 1.60 -1.60 29.23
N ARG A 178 2.42 -1.70 30.29
CA ARG A 178 3.13 -0.56 30.89
C ARG A 178 4.02 0.18 29.90
N ASN A 179 4.59 -0.53 28.93
CA ASN A 179 5.41 0.08 27.89
C ASN A 179 4.50 0.49 26.71
N PRO A 180 4.40 1.79 26.38
CA PRO A 180 3.54 2.26 25.30
C PRO A 180 3.99 1.84 23.90
N THR A 181 5.17 1.22 23.78
CA THR A 181 5.68 0.73 22.48
C THR A 181 5.43 -0.76 22.26
N LEU A 182 5.04 -1.52 23.28
CA LEU A 182 4.78 -2.96 23.19
C LEU A 182 3.27 -3.24 23.21
N TRP A 183 2.87 -4.36 22.59
CA TRP A 183 1.45 -4.78 22.51
C TRP A 183 0.56 -3.67 21.92
N LEU A 184 0.99 -3.11 20.80
CA LEU A 184 0.27 -2.03 20.12
C LEU A 184 -0.98 -2.60 19.44
N THR A 185 -2.14 -2.12 19.84
CA THR A 185 -3.44 -2.58 19.33
C THR A 185 -4.07 -1.50 18.43
N ASP A 186 -4.31 -1.85 17.18
CA ASP A 186 -5.06 -1.02 16.22
C ASP A 186 -6.29 -1.80 15.73
N TRP A 187 -7.35 -1.11 15.32
CA TRP A 187 -8.43 -1.75 14.57
C TRP A 187 -7.89 -2.44 13.32
N ALA A 188 -8.21 -3.73 13.14
CA ALA A 188 -7.81 -4.43 11.92
C ALA A 188 -8.66 -3.91 10.74
N SER A 189 -8.00 -3.62 9.62
CA SER A 189 -8.70 -3.33 8.37
C SER A 189 -9.42 -4.58 7.85
N GLU A 190 -10.40 -4.39 6.96
CA GLU A 190 -11.01 -5.52 6.26
C GLU A 190 -9.92 -6.31 5.51
N PRO A 191 -9.95 -7.66 5.45
CA PRO A 191 -8.88 -8.45 4.85
C PRO A 191 -8.49 -8.08 3.42
N ARG A 192 -9.42 -7.45 2.68
CA ARG A 192 -9.21 -6.94 1.32
C ARG A 192 -8.44 -5.62 1.27
N ASP A 193 -8.55 -4.81 2.33
CA ASP A 193 -7.92 -3.51 2.48
C ASP A 193 -6.57 -3.61 3.22
N VAL A 194 -6.24 -4.77 3.76
CA VAL A 194 -4.93 -5.03 4.38
C VAL A 194 -3.84 -5.05 3.30
N TYR A 195 -2.89 -4.13 3.42
CA TYR A 195 -1.68 -4.14 2.60
C TYR A 195 -0.60 -5.01 3.25
N TRP A 196 -0.59 -6.30 2.88
CA TRP A 196 0.19 -7.36 3.51
C TRP A 196 1.71 -7.11 3.52
N ASP A 197 2.26 -6.56 2.44
CA ASP A 197 3.70 -6.25 2.31
C ASP A 197 4.23 -5.36 3.45
N ASN A 198 3.39 -4.46 3.99
CA ASN A 198 3.78 -3.54 5.06
C ASN A 198 3.79 -4.18 6.45
N LEU A 199 3.11 -5.31 6.65
CA LEU A 199 3.05 -5.98 7.96
C LEU A 199 4.36 -6.69 8.31
N ALA A 200 5.21 -6.98 7.31
CA ALA A 200 6.54 -7.54 7.51
C ALA A 200 7.59 -6.50 7.96
N ILE A 201 7.22 -5.23 8.10
CA ILE A 201 8.13 -4.15 8.46
C ILE A 201 8.23 -4.04 9.99
N PRO A 202 9.43 -4.15 10.59
CA PRO A 202 9.58 -4.03 12.03
C PRO A 202 9.28 -2.61 12.51
N TYR A 203 8.66 -2.49 13.68
CA TYR A 203 8.14 -1.22 14.22
C TYR A 203 9.20 -0.11 14.28
N VAL A 204 10.40 -0.42 14.77
CA VAL A 204 11.50 0.56 14.89
C VAL A 204 11.90 1.16 13.54
N SER A 205 11.84 0.36 12.47
CA SER A 205 12.19 0.83 11.13
C SER A 205 11.15 1.79 10.53
N LEU A 206 9.92 1.81 11.06
CA LEU A 206 8.87 2.73 10.60
C LEU A 206 9.26 4.18 10.85
N THR A 207 9.87 4.49 12.00
CA THR A 207 10.30 5.86 12.33
C THR A 207 11.39 6.36 11.38
N ILE A 208 12.37 5.51 11.07
CA ILE A 208 13.45 5.84 10.13
C ILE A 208 12.90 6.04 8.72
N ARG A 209 12.02 5.13 8.25
CA ARG A 209 11.37 5.24 6.94
C ARG A 209 10.55 6.52 6.83
N LYS A 210 9.79 6.88 7.86
CA LYS A 210 9.05 8.15 7.92
C LYS A 210 9.99 9.34 7.77
N LEU A 211 11.11 9.36 8.50
CA LEU A 211 12.10 10.43 8.40
C LEU A 211 12.68 10.55 6.98
N ILE A 212 13.06 9.44 6.36
CA ILE A 212 13.58 9.41 4.97
C ILE A 212 12.54 9.97 4.00
N VAL A 213 11.28 9.53 4.11
CA VAL A 213 10.19 10.01 3.24
C VAL A 213 9.93 11.50 3.44
N THR A 214 9.97 12.00 4.68
CA THR A 214 9.82 13.43 4.98
C THR A 214 10.93 14.25 4.34
N VAL A 215 12.18 13.80 4.44
CA VAL A 215 13.33 14.48 3.81
C VAL A 215 13.25 14.44 2.28
N ALA A 216 12.89 13.30 1.70
CA ALA A 216 12.68 13.17 0.26
C ALA A 216 11.55 14.09 -0.24
N PHE A 217 10.44 14.18 0.51
CA PHE A 217 9.33 15.07 0.20
C PHE A 217 9.74 16.54 0.25
N PHE A 218 10.55 16.93 1.23
CA PHE A 218 11.12 18.28 1.29
C PHE A 218 11.89 18.63 0.01
N PHE A 219 12.81 17.77 -0.44
CA PHE A 219 13.54 18.00 -1.69
C PHE A 219 12.62 18.03 -2.92
N LEU A 220 11.62 17.15 -2.97
CA LEU A 220 10.62 17.17 -4.04
C LEU A 220 9.95 18.54 -4.11
N THR A 221 9.47 19.08 -2.98
CA THR A 221 8.83 20.41 -2.94
C THR A 221 9.79 21.53 -3.30
N PHE A 222 11.06 21.44 -2.87
CA PHE A 222 12.10 22.42 -3.18
C PHE A 222 12.40 22.47 -4.69
N PHE A 223 12.64 21.32 -5.32
CA PHE A 223 12.90 21.25 -6.75
C PHE A 223 11.66 21.58 -7.59
N PHE A 224 10.45 21.36 -7.05
CA PHE A 224 9.21 21.71 -7.73
C PHE A 224 8.99 23.23 -7.86
N VAL A 225 9.76 24.06 -7.15
CA VAL A 225 9.78 25.51 -7.36
C VAL A 225 10.24 25.86 -8.79
N ILE A 226 11.14 25.08 -9.39
CA ILE A 226 11.67 25.34 -10.74
C ILE A 226 10.56 25.29 -11.81
N PRO A 227 9.80 24.20 -11.98
CA PRO A 227 8.71 24.18 -12.97
C PRO A 227 7.59 25.18 -12.63
N VAL A 228 7.31 25.43 -11.34
CA VAL A 228 6.30 26.43 -10.94
C VAL A 228 6.71 27.83 -11.37
N THR A 229 7.95 28.23 -11.08
CA THR A 229 8.48 29.54 -11.49
C THR A 229 8.56 29.67 -13.01
N PHE A 230 8.90 28.60 -13.73
CA PHE A 230 8.86 28.59 -15.19
C PHE A 230 7.45 28.83 -15.73
N VAL A 231 6.44 28.11 -15.25
CA VAL A 231 5.03 28.31 -15.66
C VAL A 231 4.54 29.72 -15.29
N GLN A 232 4.90 30.22 -14.10
CA GLN A 232 4.56 31.57 -13.68
C GLN A 232 5.24 32.64 -14.56
N SER A 233 6.47 32.38 -15.00
CA SER A 233 7.19 33.27 -15.92
C SER A 233 6.48 33.36 -17.28
N LEU A 234 6.00 32.23 -17.81
CA LEU A 234 5.20 32.19 -19.04
C LEU A 234 3.82 32.85 -18.90
N ALA A 235 3.26 32.87 -17.69
CA ALA A 235 1.94 33.47 -17.44
C ALA A 235 1.98 35.00 -17.31
N ASN A 236 3.15 35.60 -17.03
CA ASN A 236 3.32 37.03 -16.83
C ASN A 236 4.42 37.61 -17.75
N ILE A 237 4.20 37.46 -19.06
CA ILE A 237 5.16 37.88 -20.10
C ILE A 237 5.36 39.41 -20.08
N GLU A 238 4.30 40.19 -19.85
CA GLU A 238 4.35 41.66 -19.74
C GLU A 238 5.29 42.12 -18.61
N GLY A 239 5.32 41.38 -17.49
CA GLY A 239 6.23 41.64 -16.37
C GLY A 239 7.70 41.34 -16.71
N ILE A 240 7.96 40.38 -17.60
CA ILE A 240 9.31 40.02 -18.06
C ILE A 240 9.81 41.01 -19.11
N GLU A 241 8.96 41.39 -20.05
CA GLU A 241 9.23 42.38 -21.09
C GLU A 241 9.72 43.71 -20.49
N LYS A 242 9.05 44.18 -19.43
CA LYS A 242 9.43 45.41 -18.72
C LYS A 242 10.75 45.31 -17.93
N ARG A 243 11.18 44.10 -17.54
CA ARG A 243 12.38 43.87 -16.70
C ARG A 243 13.59 43.44 -17.52
N ALA A 244 13.38 42.87 -18.71
CA ALA A 244 14.39 42.31 -19.60
C ALA A 244 14.05 42.66 -21.07
N PRO A 245 14.26 43.92 -21.50
CA PRO A 245 13.89 44.39 -22.84
C PRO A 245 14.64 43.69 -23.99
N PHE A 246 15.71 42.94 -23.69
CA PHE A 246 16.41 42.11 -24.70
C PHE A 246 15.59 40.88 -25.16
N LEU A 247 14.49 40.54 -24.48
CA LEU A 247 13.59 39.45 -24.84
C LEU A 247 12.43 39.90 -25.77
N GLU A 248 12.26 41.21 -25.95
CA GLU A 248 11.22 41.84 -26.81
C GLU A 248 11.19 41.24 -28.24
N PRO A 249 12.32 41.05 -28.95
CA PRO A 249 12.30 40.51 -30.32
C PRO A 249 11.85 39.04 -30.41
N ILE A 250 12.06 38.24 -29.35
CA ILE A 250 11.71 36.81 -29.33
C ILE A 250 10.22 36.65 -29.00
N ILE A 251 9.67 37.52 -28.16
CA ILE A 251 8.27 37.52 -27.76
C ILE A 251 7.39 37.98 -28.91
N GLU A 252 7.76 39.05 -29.64
CA GLU A 252 7.02 39.50 -30.83
C GLU A 252 6.93 38.38 -31.88
N VAL A 253 8.02 37.68 -32.18
CA VAL A 253 8.00 36.55 -33.15
C VAL A 253 7.08 35.41 -32.70
N TYR A 254 7.01 35.10 -31.41
CA TYR A 254 6.17 34.01 -30.88
C TYR A 254 4.67 34.38 -30.80
N VAL A 255 4.33 35.63 -30.48
CA VAL A 255 2.94 36.11 -30.37
C VAL A 255 2.27 36.29 -31.73
N PHE A 256 3.04 36.53 -32.81
CA PHE A 256 2.49 36.57 -34.18
C PHE A 256 2.36 35.19 -34.85
N MET A 257 2.96 34.14 -34.28
CA MET A 257 2.89 32.77 -34.81
C MET A 257 1.62 31.93 -34.51
N PRO A 258 0.63 32.34 -33.67
CA PRO A 258 -0.68 31.69 -33.58
C PRO A 258 -1.73 32.24 -34.54
N VAL A 259 -1.42 33.25 -35.37
CA VAL A 259 -2.39 33.86 -36.31
C VAL A 259 -2.29 33.29 -37.73
N ILE A 260 -1.51 32.21 -37.93
CA ILE A 260 -1.51 31.43 -39.17
C ILE A 260 -1.97 30.00 -38.86
N LEU A 261 -3.26 29.86 -38.56
CA LEU A 261 -4.07 28.67 -38.86
C LEU A 261 -5.54 29.08 -38.99
#